data_AF-A0A954NJT7-F1
#
_entry.id   AF-A0A954NJT7-F1
#
_cell.length_a   1.000
_cell.length_b   1.000
_cell.length_c   1.000
_cell.angle_alpha   90.00
_cell.angle_beta   90.00
_cell.angle_gamma   90.00
#
_symmetry.space_group_name_H-M   'P 1'
#
loop_
_entity.id
_entity.type
_entity.pdbx_description
1 polymer ?
#
loop_
_entity_poly.entity_id
_entity_poly.type
_entity_poly.pdbx_seq_one_letter_code
_entity_poly.pdbx_strand_id
1 'polypeptide(L)'
;MNQELDNSDKLRVAEAINLRWSELDDIEMTLAIESAGVAQAVDKLRKALDKVESCLNNRQYEAVANLGYEDVSSEFIFLQRTMGGLLTAAHDRQRFISDIAGDIKLTYEIVEPLVEAEARSRDVR
;
A
#
# COMPACT_ATOMS: atom_id res chain seq x y z
N MET A 1 14.02 -24.10 -11.25
CA MET A 1 15.38 -24.02 -11.82
C MET A 1 15.96 -22.72 -11.28
N ASN A 2 16.72 -22.78 -10.19
CA ASN A 2 17.33 -21.59 -9.59
C ASN A 2 18.53 -21.21 -10.46
N GLN A 3 18.31 -20.28 -11.38
CA GLN A 3 19.40 -19.63 -12.08
C GLN A 3 20.13 -18.77 -11.03
N GLU A 4 21.38 -19.11 -10.69
CA GLU A 4 22.19 -18.20 -9.89
C GLU A 4 22.29 -16.87 -10.65
N LEU A 5 21.77 -15.80 -10.02
CA LEU A 5 21.88 -14.47 -10.60
C LEU A 5 23.35 -14.09 -10.73
N ASP A 6 23.80 -13.82 -11.95
CA ASP A 6 25.14 -13.30 -12.17
C ASP A 6 25.27 -11.93 -11.46
N ASN A 7 26.46 -11.63 -10.94
CA ASN A 7 26.77 -10.35 -10.32
C ASN A 7 26.58 -9.19 -11.31
N SER A 8 26.78 -9.45 -12.60
CA SER A 8 26.46 -8.50 -13.68
C SER A 8 24.98 -8.10 -13.69
N ASP A 9 24.06 -9.05 -13.55
CA ASP A 9 22.62 -8.77 -13.57
C ASP A 9 22.17 -7.99 -12.34
N LYS A 10 22.73 -8.30 -11.16
CA LYS A 10 22.49 -7.51 -9.94
C LYS A 10 22.95 -6.06 -10.10
N LEU A 11 24.11 -5.84 -10.71
CA LEU A 11 24.64 -4.49 -10.95
C LEU A 11 23.73 -3.71 -11.92
N ARG A 12 23.28 -4.35 -13.01
CA ARG A 12 22.38 -3.73 -13.99
C ARG A 12 21.03 -3.33 -13.37
N VAL A 13 20.48 -4.17 -12.49
CA VAL A 13 19.27 -3.84 -11.73
C VAL A 13 19.52 -2.66 -10.80
N ALA A 14 20.61 -2.67 -10.04
CA ALA A 14 20.95 -1.58 -9.12
C ALA A 14 21.17 -0.24 -9.87
N GLU A 15 21.80 -0.25 -11.03
CA GLU A 15 21.94 0.92 -11.90
C GLU A 15 20.58 1.42 -12.40
N ALA A 16 19.71 0.52 -12.86
CA ALA A 16 18.36 0.86 -13.32
C ALA A 16 17.48 1.45 -12.21
N ILE A 17 17.60 0.94 -10.97
CA ILE A 17 16.93 1.51 -9.80
C ILE A 17 17.50 2.89 -9.49
N ASN A 18 18.82 3.06 -9.48
CA ASN A 18 19.46 4.35 -9.19
C ASN A 18 19.02 5.45 -10.15
N LEU A 19 18.90 5.14 -11.44
CA LEU A 19 18.45 6.09 -12.45
C LEU A 19 17.00 6.56 -12.23
N ARG A 20 16.16 5.71 -11.62
CA ARG A 20 14.74 5.97 -11.36
C ARG A 20 14.43 6.07 -9.87
N TRP A 21 15.42 6.37 -9.03
CA TRP A 21 15.25 6.30 -7.58
C TRP A 21 14.14 7.22 -7.08
N SER A 22 14.05 8.44 -7.61
CA SER A 22 13.01 9.40 -7.21
C SER A 22 11.59 8.85 -7.44
N GLU A 23 11.39 8.09 -8.53
CA GLU A 23 10.09 7.49 -8.82
C GLU A 23 9.77 6.36 -7.82
N LEU A 24 10.76 5.51 -7.52
CA LEU A 24 10.59 4.46 -6.51
C LEU A 24 10.31 5.05 -5.12
N ASP A 25 11.04 6.11 -4.73
CA ASP A 25 10.89 6.78 -3.44
C ASP A 25 9.48 7.38 -3.29
N ASP A 26 8.96 8.04 -4.33
CA ASP A 26 7.59 8.56 -4.35
C ASP A 26 6.54 7.45 -4.22
N ILE A 27 6.76 6.30 -4.88
CA ILE A 27 5.89 5.12 -4.78
C ILE A 27 5.89 4.54 -3.36
N GLU A 28 7.07 4.34 -2.76
CA GLU A 28 7.21 3.80 -1.39
C GLU A 28 6.61 4.77 -0.36
N MET A 29 6.82 6.09 -0.52
CA MET A 29 6.18 7.10 0.33
C MET A 29 4.66 7.03 0.22
N THR A 30 4.11 6.90 -1.00
CA THR A 30 2.67 6.78 -1.23
C THR A 30 2.13 5.50 -0.58
N LEU A 31 2.82 4.37 -0.72
CA LEU A 31 2.45 3.11 -0.06
C LEU A 31 2.40 3.26 1.46
N ALA A 32 3.38 3.93 2.06
CA ALA A 32 3.42 4.18 3.50
C ALA A 32 2.25 5.06 3.96
N ILE A 33 1.99 6.17 3.25
CA ILE A 33 0.90 7.10 3.56
C ILE A 33 -0.46 6.41 3.44
N GLU A 34 -0.71 5.69 2.35
CA GLU A 34 -2.00 5.02 2.13
C GLU A 34 -2.19 3.85 3.10
N SER A 35 -1.14 3.11 3.44
CA SER A 35 -1.20 2.06 4.47
C SER A 35 -1.57 2.64 5.85
N ALA A 36 -0.98 3.77 6.22
CA ALA A 36 -1.35 4.49 7.45
C ALA A 36 -2.78 5.02 7.38
N GLY A 37 -3.20 5.52 6.22
CA GLY A 37 -4.57 5.98 5.96
C GLY A 37 -5.61 4.86 6.13
N VAL A 38 -5.34 3.68 5.60
CA VAL A 38 -6.18 2.48 5.79
C VAL A 38 -6.27 2.11 7.26
N ALA A 39 -5.14 2.06 7.97
CA ALA A 39 -5.13 1.75 9.41
C ALA A 39 -5.97 2.76 10.22
N GLN A 40 -5.86 4.05 9.90
CA GLN A 40 -6.66 5.10 10.52
C GLN A 40 -8.16 4.95 10.20
N ALA A 41 -8.51 4.65 8.94
CA ALA A 41 -9.88 4.46 8.51
C ALA A 41 -10.55 3.27 9.21
N VAL A 42 -9.83 2.14 9.33
CA VAL A 42 -10.30 0.95 10.06
C VAL A 42 -10.56 1.27 11.53
N ASP A 43 -9.65 2.00 12.20
CA ASP A 43 -9.84 2.38 13.60
C ASP A 43 -11.06 3.30 13.81
N LYS A 44 -11.27 4.26 12.91
CA LYS A 44 -12.44 5.14 12.96
C LYS A 44 -13.75 4.39 12.71
N LEU A 45 -13.78 3.51 11.71
CA LEU A 45 -14.94 2.67 11.45
C LEU A 45 -15.27 1.78 12.65
N ARG A 46 -14.26 1.17 13.27
CA ARG A 46 -14.44 0.41 14.52
C ARG A 46 -15.07 1.28 15.61
N LYS A 47 -14.55 2.48 15.86
CA LYS A 47 -15.11 3.40 16.86
C LYS A 47 -16.55 3.80 16.55
N ALA A 48 -16.92 3.97 15.27
CA ALA A 48 -18.30 4.24 14.89
C ALA A 48 -19.21 3.03 15.20
N LEU A 49 -18.74 1.82 14.93
CA LEU A 49 -19.46 0.59 15.27
C LEU A 49 -19.59 0.37 16.79
N ASP A 50 -18.56 0.72 17.57
CA ASP A 50 -18.62 0.66 19.05
C ASP A 50 -19.73 1.58 19.59
N LYS A 51 -19.95 2.76 18.97
CA LYS A 51 -21.07 3.64 19.32
C LYS A 51 -22.42 2.99 19.01
N VAL A 52 -22.54 2.35 17.84
CA VAL A 52 -23.75 1.63 17.45
C VAL A 52 -24.07 0.52 18.46
N GLU A 53 -23.07 -0.29 18.82
CA GLU A 53 -23.22 -1.35 19.83
C GLU A 53 -23.69 -0.79 21.18
N SER A 54 -23.09 0.32 21.63
CA SER A 54 -23.50 1.00 22.86
C SER A 54 -24.96 1.46 22.81
N CYS A 55 -25.41 2.06 21.70
CA CYS A 55 -26.82 2.46 21.53
C CYS A 55 -27.76 1.26 21.49
N LEU A 56 -27.38 0.16 20.85
CA LEU A 56 -28.15 -1.09 20.84
C LEU A 56 -28.33 -1.67 22.24
N ASN A 57 -27.25 -1.72 23.02
CA ASN A 57 -27.29 -2.19 24.42
C ASN A 57 -28.24 -1.34 25.29
N ASN A 58 -28.39 -0.06 24.96
CA ASN A 58 -29.30 0.87 25.62
C ASN A 58 -30.69 0.98 24.95
N ARG A 59 -31.00 0.14 23.95
CA ARG A 59 -32.27 0.13 23.19
C ARG A 59 -32.59 1.46 22.50
N GLN A 60 -31.56 2.23 22.12
CA GLN A 60 -31.68 3.53 21.45
C GLN A 60 -31.72 3.34 19.92
N TYR A 61 -32.79 2.74 19.40
CA TYR A 61 -32.86 2.33 17.99
C TYR A 61 -32.82 3.48 16.98
N GLU A 62 -33.41 4.63 17.31
CA GLU A 62 -33.36 5.83 16.45
C GLU A 62 -31.93 6.38 16.34
N ALA A 63 -31.18 6.40 17.45
CA ALA A 63 -29.78 6.78 17.45
C ALA A 63 -28.91 5.81 16.63
N VAL A 64 -29.20 4.50 16.69
CA VAL A 64 -28.53 3.50 15.85
C VAL A 64 -28.74 3.77 14.37
N ALA A 65 -29.98 4.08 13.95
CA ALA A 65 -30.27 4.41 12.57
C ALA A 65 -29.48 5.63 12.09
N ASN A 66 -29.44 6.69 12.90
CA ASN A 66 -28.69 7.91 12.57
C ASN A 66 -27.19 7.64 12.48
N LEU A 67 -26.60 6.95 13.46
CA LEU A 67 -25.18 6.56 13.43
C LEU A 67 -24.83 5.70 12.20
N GLY A 68 -25.74 4.83 11.78
CA GLY A 68 -25.57 4.01 10.58
C GLY A 68 -25.48 4.84 9.30
N TYR A 69 -26.39 5.80 9.13
CA TYR A 69 -26.40 6.67 7.94
C TYR A 69 -25.31 7.73 7.95
N GLU A 70 -24.83 8.16 9.12
CA GLU A 70 -23.82 9.21 9.26
C GLU A 70 -22.42 8.61 9.49
N ASP A 71 -22.06 8.37 10.75
CA ASP A 71 -20.71 7.97 11.16
C ASP A 71 -20.24 6.69 10.45
N VAL A 72 -21.04 5.63 10.46
CA VAL A 72 -20.63 4.34 9.88
C VAL A 72 -20.47 4.44 8.36
N SER A 73 -21.43 5.07 7.67
CA SER A 73 -21.36 5.21 6.22
C SER A 73 -20.18 6.07 5.77
N SER A 74 -19.94 7.19 6.47
CA SER A 74 -18.83 8.11 6.19
C SER A 74 -17.48 7.44 6.37
N GLU A 75 -17.27 6.75 7.49
CA GLU A 75 -16.00 6.06 7.76
C GLU A 75 -15.79 4.86 6.82
N PHE A 76 -16.86 4.18 6.40
CA PHE A 76 -16.77 3.12 5.40
C PHE A 76 -16.35 3.65 4.02
N ILE A 77 -16.92 4.78 3.57
CA ILE A 77 -16.52 5.44 2.32
C ILE A 77 -15.05 5.88 2.39
N PHE A 78 -14.62 6.42 3.53
CA PHE A 78 -13.22 6.80 3.74
C PHE A 78 -12.27 5.59 3.67
N LEU A 79 -12.66 4.45 4.26
CA LEU A 79 -11.92 3.20 4.13
C LEU A 79 -11.81 2.74 2.67
N GLN A 80 -12.92 2.78 1.91
CA GLN A 80 -12.90 2.42 0.49
C GLN A 80 -11.93 3.31 -0.31
N ARG A 81 -11.90 4.61 -0.02
CA ARG A 81 -11.00 5.56 -0.69
C ARG A 81 -9.53 5.25 -0.41
N THR A 82 -9.16 5.05 0.85
CA THR A 82 -7.77 4.75 1.26
C THR A 82 -7.32 3.39 0.72
N MET A 83 -8.19 2.39 0.71
CA MET A 83 -7.91 1.11 0.05
C MET A 83 -7.68 1.26 -1.46
N GLY A 84 -8.45 2.13 -2.13
CA GLY A 84 -8.25 2.44 -3.55
C GLY A 84 -6.91 3.12 -3.82
N GLY A 85 -6.49 4.05 -2.96
CA GLY A 85 -5.17 4.67 -3.01
C GLY A 85 -4.05 3.64 -2.83
N LEU A 86 -4.16 2.79 -1.80
CA LEU A 86 -3.18 1.73 -1.53
C LEU A 86 -3.05 0.74 -2.69
N LEU A 87 -4.17 0.31 -3.28
CA LEU A 87 -4.18 -0.57 -4.45
C LEU A 87 -3.49 0.08 -5.65
N THR A 88 -3.74 1.37 -5.88
CA THR A 88 -3.11 2.12 -6.97
C THR A 88 -1.59 2.17 -6.78
N ALA A 89 -1.12 2.54 -5.59
CA ALA A 89 0.31 2.58 -5.27
C ALA A 89 0.98 1.19 -5.39
N ALA A 90 0.27 0.12 -4.99
CA ALA A 90 0.75 -1.25 -5.16
C ALA A 90 0.90 -1.62 -6.64
N HIS A 91 -0.04 -1.21 -7.49
CA HIS A 91 0.06 -1.39 -8.94
C HIS A 91 1.18 -0.58 -9.56
N ASP A 92 1.39 0.66 -9.12
CA ASP A 92 2.49 1.50 -9.59
C ASP A 92 3.85 0.86 -9.26
N ARG A 93 4.00 0.27 -8.07
CA ARG A 93 5.20 -0.49 -7.70
C ARG A 93 5.41 -1.72 -8.60
N GLN A 94 4.36 -2.50 -8.86
CA GLN A 94 4.44 -3.66 -9.75
C GLN A 94 4.82 -3.26 -11.17
N ARG A 95 4.28 -2.14 -11.65
CA ARG A 95 4.61 -1.57 -12.95
C ARG A 95 6.07 -1.12 -13.00
N PHE A 96 6.55 -0.41 -11.99
CA PHE A 96 7.95 0.01 -11.87
C PHE A 96 8.92 -1.18 -12.00
N ILE A 97 8.66 -2.27 -11.27
CA ILE A 97 9.47 -3.50 -11.33
C ILE A 97 9.40 -4.12 -12.73
N SER A 98 8.20 -4.19 -13.31
CA SER A 98 7.98 -4.75 -14.65
C SER A 98 8.72 -3.94 -15.73
N ASP A 99 8.72 -2.62 -15.62
CA ASP A 99 9.41 -1.72 -16.54
C ASP A 99 10.94 -1.91 -16.44
N ILE A 100 11.49 -1.98 -15.21
CA ILE A 100 12.91 -2.34 -15.01
C ILE A 100 13.23 -3.68 -15.65
N ALA A 101 12.43 -4.72 -15.37
CA ALA A 101 12.63 -6.06 -15.88
C ALA A 101 12.63 -6.10 -17.41
N GLY A 102 11.70 -5.39 -18.05
CA GLY A 102 11.63 -5.21 -19.50
C GLY A 102 12.88 -4.55 -20.08
N ASP A 103 13.32 -3.43 -19.49
CA ASP A 103 14.48 -2.66 -19.95
C ASP A 103 15.78 -3.47 -19.94
N ILE A 104 15.98 -4.25 -18.87
CA ILE A 104 17.19 -5.06 -18.68
C ILE A 104 17.05 -6.49 -19.20
N LYS A 105 15.89 -6.86 -19.75
CA LYS A 105 15.57 -8.19 -20.31
C LYS A 105 15.71 -9.32 -19.27
N LEU A 106 15.28 -9.06 -18.05
CA LEU A 106 15.16 -10.07 -16.99
C LEU A 106 13.66 -10.31 -16.69
N THR A 107 13.35 -11.38 -15.95
CA THR A 107 11.97 -11.63 -15.53
C THR A 107 11.61 -10.81 -14.29
N TYR A 108 10.31 -10.58 -14.10
CA TYR A 108 9.80 -9.87 -12.93
C TYR A 108 10.29 -10.51 -11.62
N GLU A 109 10.25 -11.85 -11.53
CA GLU A 109 10.61 -12.63 -10.35
C GLU A 109 12.09 -12.52 -9.97
N ILE A 110 12.93 -12.13 -10.93
CA ILE A 110 14.35 -11.86 -10.70
C ILE A 110 14.55 -10.45 -10.13
N VAL A 111 13.80 -9.47 -10.65
CA VAL A 111 13.98 -8.04 -10.35
C VAL A 111 13.29 -7.62 -9.06
N GLU A 112 12.07 -8.11 -8.82
CA GLU A 112 11.28 -7.81 -7.62
C GLU A 112 12.08 -7.89 -6.31
N PRO A 113 12.74 -9.02 -5.97
CA PRO A 113 13.45 -9.12 -4.70
C PRO A 113 14.64 -8.14 -4.57
N LEU A 114 15.22 -7.70 -5.69
CA LEU A 114 16.32 -6.73 -5.70
C LEU A 114 15.79 -5.30 -5.50
N VAL A 115 14.67 -4.94 -6.14
CA VAL A 115 14.00 -3.66 -5.93
C VAL A 115 13.55 -3.53 -4.48
N GLU A 116 12.93 -4.57 -3.92
CA GLU A 116 12.52 -4.57 -2.52
C GLU A 116 13.71 -4.45 -1.55
N ALA A 117 14.81 -5.14 -1.83
CA ALA A 117 16.01 -5.06 -1.00
C ALA A 117 16.61 -3.64 -1.03
N GLU A 118 16.66 -3.01 -2.20
CA GLU A 118 17.18 -1.66 -2.37
C GLU A 118 16.30 -0.63 -1.66
N ALA A 119 14.97 -0.69 -1.84
CA ALA A 119 14.01 0.17 -1.15
C ALA A 119 14.20 0.09 0.37
N ARG A 120 14.22 -1.13 0.94
CA ARG A 120 14.44 -1.34 2.38
C ARG A 120 15.80 -0.82 2.86
N SER A 121 16.84 -0.93 2.06
CA SER A 121 18.19 -0.51 2.47
C SER A 121 18.33 1.01 2.62
N ARG A 122 17.50 1.77 1.90
CA ARG A 122 17.55 3.24 1.85
C ARG A 122 16.57 3.90 2.82
N ASP A 123 15.50 3.20 3.18
CA ASP A 123 14.54 3.61 4.21
C ASP A 123 15.15 3.62 5.64
N VAL A 124 16.33 3.01 5.83
CA VAL A 124 17.08 2.96 7.11
C VAL A 124 18.07 4.13 7.28
N ARG A 125 18.06 5.14 6.39
CA ARG A 125 18.93 6.33 6.49
C ARG A 125 18.15 7.58 6.86
#